data_AF-A0A2S6S471-F1
#
_entry.id   AF-A0A2S6S471-F1
#
_cell.length_a   1.000
_cell.length_b   1.000
_cell.length_c   1.000
_cell.angle_alpha   90.00
_cell.angle_beta   90.00
_cell.angle_gamma   90.00
#
_symmetry.space_group_name_H-M   'P 1'
#
loop_
_entity.id
_entity.type
_entity.pdbx_description
1 polymer ?
#
loop_
_entity_poly.entity_id
_entity_poly.type
_entity_poly.pdbx_seq_one_letter_code
_entity_poly.pdbx_strand_id
1 'polypeptide(L)'
;MKIYIYFFFLVFSPSLVLGDDLTGKKILCEKFLWGFDFFSSNQVKAIITDYNKSSTIKDYYYETEYYYSTNDYLPYINIYETKNINNANFSINRKTLRVDVWTMTAGGYTSREIIPEGFCKEVKINNIVNYIENLKK
;
A
#
# COMPACT_ATOMS: atom_id res chain seq x y z
N MET A 1 -42.56 -9.95 -45.06
CA MET A 1 -41.49 -10.47 -44.18
C MET A 1 -40.76 -9.27 -43.58
N LYS A 2 -40.89 -9.00 -42.28
CA LYS A 2 -40.27 -7.85 -41.62
C LYS A 2 -39.00 -8.32 -40.90
N ILE A 3 -37.84 -7.80 -41.30
CA ILE A 3 -36.54 -8.10 -40.69
C ILE A 3 -36.37 -7.16 -39.49
N TYR A 4 -36.21 -7.73 -38.30
CA TYR A 4 -35.87 -7.00 -37.09
C TYR A 4 -34.34 -7.01 -36.93
N ILE A 5 -33.71 -5.85 -37.11
CA ILE A 5 -32.29 -5.66 -36.84
C ILE A 5 -32.17 -5.29 -35.36
N TYR A 6 -31.63 -6.21 -34.55
CA TYR A 6 -31.26 -5.91 -33.17
C TYR A 6 -29.93 -5.15 -33.15
N PHE A 7 -29.98 -3.89 -32.73
CA PHE A 7 -28.79 -3.07 -32.50
C PHE A 7 -28.16 -3.52 -31.18
N PHE A 8 -27.08 -4.31 -31.26
CA PHE A 8 -26.32 -4.74 -30.09
C PHE A 8 -25.48 -3.56 -29.60
N PHE A 9 -25.99 -2.81 -28.62
CA PHE A 9 -25.23 -1.78 -27.92
C PHE A 9 -24.15 -2.45 -27.05
N LEU A 10 -22.94 -2.57 -27.59
CA LEU A 10 -21.74 -2.81 -26.78
C LEU A 10 -21.41 -1.51 -26.04
N VAL A 11 -22.04 -1.33 -24.88
CA VAL A 11 -21.59 -0.34 -23.89
C VAL A 11 -20.33 -0.91 -23.25
N PHE A 12 -19.20 -0.76 -23.94
CA PHE A 12 -17.89 -1.01 -23.33
C PHE A 12 -17.59 0.19 -22.42
N SER A 13 -18.19 0.21 -21.24
CA SER A 13 -17.77 1.12 -20.19
C SER A 13 -16.38 0.68 -19.77
N PRO A 14 -15.32 1.49 -19.92
CA PRO A 14 -14.09 1.20 -19.21
C PRO A 14 -14.44 1.36 -17.74
N SER A 15 -14.47 0.25 -17.00
CA SER A 15 -14.52 0.27 -15.56
C SER A 15 -13.26 1.02 -15.11
N LEU A 16 -13.38 2.32 -14.86
CA LEU A 16 -12.41 3.06 -14.07
C LEU A 16 -12.39 2.34 -12.73
N VAL A 17 -11.41 1.46 -12.55
CA VAL A 17 -11.13 0.84 -11.25
C VAL A 17 -10.59 1.99 -10.40
N LEU A 18 -11.50 2.72 -9.75
CA LEU A 18 -11.14 3.70 -8.75
C LEU A 18 -10.54 2.90 -7.59
N GLY A 19 -9.27 3.15 -7.28
CA GLY A 19 -8.64 2.59 -6.09
C GLY A 19 -9.38 3.04 -4.83
N ASP A 20 -9.27 2.25 -3.75
CA ASP A 20 -9.87 2.58 -2.47
C ASP A 20 -9.14 3.79 -1.84
N ASP A 21 -9.90 4.80 -1.41
CA ASP A 21 -9.35 5.91 -0.63
C ASP A 21 -9.10 5.44 0.82
N LEU A 22 -7.83 5.52 1.24
CA LEU A 22 -7.39 5.12 2.58
C LEU A 22 -7.17 6.32 3.50
N THR A 23 -7.56 7.53 3.11
CA THR A 23 -7.36 8.75 3.89
C THR A 23 -7.85 8.59 5.34
N GLY A 24 -7.00 8.97 6.29
CA GLY A 24 -7.22 8.87 7.73
C GLY A 24 -6.83 7.52 8.34
N LYS A 25 -6.60 6.48 7.53
CA LYS A 25 -6.14 5.17 8.05
C LYS A 25 -4.69 5.23 8.49
N LYS A 26 -4.38 4.41 9.51
CA LYS A 26 -3.03 4.23 10.03
C LYS A 26 -2.75 2.76 10.24
N ILE A 27 -1.59 2.30 9.77
CA ILE A 27 -1.07 0.95 9.97
C ILE A 27 0.18 1.07 10.83
N LEU A 28 0.26 0.28 11.89
CA LEU A 28 1.35 0.34 12.86
C LEU A 28 1.97 -1.03 13.03
N CYS A 29 3.30 -1.10 12.91
CA CYS A 29 4.10 -2.30 13.15
C CYS A 29 4.95 -2.10 14.41
N GLU A 30 4.34 -2.24 15.58
CA GLU A 30 4.91 -1.83 16.88
C GLU A 30 6.29 -2.43 17.16
N LYS A 31 6.48 -3.72 16.86
CA LYS A 31 7.75 -4.43 17.10
C LYS A 31 8.91 -3.85 16.30
N PHE A 32 8.64 -3.31 15.12
CA PHE A 32 9.64 -2.65 14.28
C PHE A 32 9.73 -1.15 14.55
N LEU A 33 8.85 -0.59 15.38
CA LEU A 33 8.69 0.86 15.55
C LEU A 33 8.42 1.55 14.20
N TRP A 34 7.66 0.89 13.32
CA TRP A 34 7.31 1.41 11.99
C TRP A 34 5.83 1.76 11.92
N GLY A 35 5.47 2.65 11.00
CA GLY A 35 4.09 3.02 10.77
C GLY A 35 3.84 3.64 9.40
N PHE A 36 2.59 3.58 8.96
CA PHE A 36 2.09 4.18 7.73
C PHE A 36 0.86 5.03 8.08
N ASP A 37 0.88 6.31 7.70
CA ASP A 37 -0.23 7.25 7.89
C ASP A 37 -0.73 7.76 6.54
N PHE A 38 -1.92 7.32 6.15
CA PHE A 38 -2.55 7.69 4.88
C PHE A 38 -3.23 9.04 5.07
N PHE A 39 -2.58 10.12 4.66
CA PHE A 39 -3.03 11.49 4.95
C PHE A 39 -3.73 12.18 3.77
N SER A 40 -3.70 11.57 2.58
CA SER A 40 -4.48 12.01 1.42
C SER A 40 -4.88 10.81 0.55
N SER A 41 -5.66 11.08 -0.50
CA SER A 41 -6.19 10.05 -1.40
C SER A 41 -5.13 9.29 -2.20
N ASN A 42 -3.88 9.77 -2.21
CA ASN A 42 -2.78 9.12 -2.92
C ASN A 42 -1.42 9.31 -2.24
N GLN A 43 -1.36 9.83 -1.01
CA GLN A 43 -0.12 9.98 -0.27
C GLN A 43 -0.18 9.32 1.10
N VAL A 44 0.97 8.76 1.47
CA VAL A 44 1.18 8.05 2.73
C VAL A 44 2.52 8.47 3.31
N LYS A 45 2.54 8.71 4.61
CA LYS A 45 3.77 8.97 5.36
C LYS A 45 4.23 7.65 5.96
N ALA A 46 5.44 7.22 5.62
CA ALA A 46 6.07 6.06 6.25
C ALA A 46 7.04 6.54 7.35
N ILE A 47 6.94 5.91 8.50
CA ILE A 47 7.83 6.07 9.65
C ILE A 47 8.59 4.78 9.77
N ILE A 48 9.91 4.83 9.58
CA ILE A 48 10.78 3.66 9.51
C ILE A 48 11.87 3.87 10.54
N THR A 49 11.97 2.96 11.49
CA THR A 49 12.96 3.00 12.56
C THR A 49 14.06 1.98 12.27
N ASP A 50 15.31 2.42 12.30
CA ASP A 50 16.47 1.55 12.09
C ASP A 50 16.88 0.79 13.36
N TYR A 51 17.92 -0.04 13.24
CA TYR A 51 18.46 -0.82 14.35
C TYR A 51 19.04 0.06 15.49
N ASN A 52 19.37 1.32 15.22
CA ASN A 52 19.84 2.30 16.21
C ASN A 52 18.67 3.06 16.86
N LYS A 53 17.42 2.66 16.60
CA LYS A 53 16.19 3.36 17.03
C LYS A 53 16.04 4.78 16.45
N SER A 54 16.78 5.11 15.38
CA SER A 54 16.61 6.35 14.65
C SER A 54 15.44 6.21 13.68
N SER A 55 14.44 7.11 13.78
CA SER A 55 13.28 7.08 12.87
C SER A 55 13.48 8.06 11.72
N THR A 56 13.31 7.54 10.51
CA THR A 56 13.15 8.33 9.30
C THR A 56 11.68 8.45 8.97
N ILE A 57 11.24 9.66 8.66
CA ILE A 57 9.88 9.97 8.24
C ILE A 57 9.93 10.46 6.81
N LYS A 58 9.19 9.81 5.92
CA LYS A 58 9.19 10.17 4.49
C LYS A 58 7.80 10.03 3.90
N ASP A 59 7.48 10.95 3.01
CA ASP A 59 6.22 10.95 2.26
C ASP A 59 6.40 10.17 0.96
N TYR A 60 5.39 9.36 0.66
CA TYR A 60 5.31 8.49 -0.49
C TYR A 60 3.97 8.68 -1.18
N TYR A 61 3.88 8.19 -2.41
CA TYR A 61 2.61 7.99 -3.11
C TYR A 61 2.11 6.56 -2.87
N TYR A 62 0.80 6.35 -2.89
CA TYR A 62 0.26 5.00 -2.88
C TYR A 62 -0.82 4.82 -3.94
N GLU A 63 -0.95 3.59 -4.39
CA GLU A 63 -2.06 3.13 -5.22
C GLU A 63 -2.55 1.80 -4.66
N THR A 64 -3.87 1.60 -4.66
CA THR A 64 -4.43 0.29 -4.32
C THR A 64 -4.60 -0.49 -5.61
N GLU A 65 -3.78 -1.50 -5.78
CA GLU A 65 -3.84 -2.35 -6.96
C GLU A 65 -4.49 -3.69 -6.61
N TYR A 66 -5.23 -4.16 -7.59
CA TYR A 66 -6.05 -5.34 -7.51
C TYR A 66 -5.59 -6.29 -8.60
N TYR A 67 -4.56 -7.07 -8.29
CA TYR A 67 -4.06 -8.08 -9.23
C TYR A 67 -4.92 -9.33 -9.17
N TYR A 68 -5.33 -9.78 -10.35
CA TYR A 68 -5.91 -11.11 -10.55
C TYR A 68 -4.77 -12.11 -10.71
N SER A 69 -4.56 -12.96 -9.71
CA SER A 69 -3.71 -14.15 -9.84
C SER A 69 -4.59 -15.37 -9.67
N THR A 70 -4.81 -16.12 -10.77
CA THR A 70 -5.53 -17.41 -10.82
C THR A 70 -6.58 -17.58 -9.72
N ASN A 71 -7.71 -16.89 -9.86
CA ASN A 71 -8.89 -16.91 -8.99
C ASN A 71 -8.79 -16.20 -7.62
N ASP A 72 -7.64 -15.65 -7.24
CA ASP A 72 -7.53 -14.85 -6.01
C ASP A 72 -7.18 -13.39 -6.30
N TYR A 73 -7.97 -12.51 -5.67
CA TYR A 73 -7.78 -11.07 -5.69
C TYR A 73 -6.73 -10.70 -4.66
N LEU A 74 -5.58 -10.23 -5.13
CA LEU A 74 -4.49 -9.78 -4.27
C LEU A 74 -4.70 -8.29 -3.95
N PRO A 75 -5.17 -7.93 -2.74
CA PRO A 75 -5.54 -6.56 -2.43
C PRO A 75 -4.33 -5.86 -1.82
N TYR A 76 -3.43 -5.35 -2.66
CA TYR A 76 -2.23 -4.66 -2.19
C TYR A 76 -2.40 -3.15 -2.21
N ILE A 77 -1.78 -2.50 -1.24
CA ILE A 77 -1.45 -1.08 -1.26
C ILE A 77 0.01 -1.01 -1.69
N ASN A 78 0.27 -0.57 -2.91
CA ASN A 78 1.63 -0.35 -3.37
C ASN A 78 2.04 1.09 -3.06
N ILE A 79 3.23 1.27 -2.52
CA ILE A 79 3.74 2.55 -2.02
C ILE A 79 5.04 2.87 -2.77
N TYR A 80 5.10 4.04 -3.37
CA TYR A 80 6.14 4.48 -4.30
C TYR A 80 6.75 5.80 -3.85
N GLU A 81 8.07 5.89 -3.97
CA GLU A 81 8.80 7.13 -3.64
C GLU A 81 8.43 8.29 -4.56
N THR A 82 8.09 7.99 -5.82
CA THR A 82 7.60 8.98 -6.78
C THR A 82 6.40 8.44 -7.53
N LYS A 83 5.55 9.35 -8.04
CA LYS A 83 4.29 9.00 -8.70
C LYS A 83 4.45 8.21 -10.01
N ASN A 84 5.63 8.21 -10.63
CA ASN A 84 5.85 7.68 -11.99
C ASN A 84 6.82 6.48 -12.04
N ILE A 85 7.05 5.80 -10.92
CA ILE A 85 7.95 4.64 -10.86
C ILE A 85 7.13 3.37 -10.66
N ASN A 86 7.34 2.37 -11.53
CA ASN A 86 6.64 1.07 -11.47
C ASN A 86 7.15 0.15 -10.35
N ASN A 87 8.21 0.55 -9.64
CA ASN A 87 8.83 -0.21 -8.56
C ASN A 87 8.35 0.33 -7.22
N ALA A 88 7.45 -0.40 -6.57
CA ALA A 88 7.04 -0.09 -5.21
C ALA A 88 8.25 -0.18 -4.27
N ASN A 89 8.29 0.68 -3.25
CA ASN A 89 9.19 0.57 -2.10
C ASN A 89 8.58 -0.35 -1.03
N PHE A 90 7.25 -0.29 -0.89
CA PHE A 90 6.50 -1.15 0.02
C PHE A 90 5.24 -1.68 -0.68
N SER A 91 4.84 -2.90 -0.35
CA SER A 91 3.50 -3.41 -0.64
C SER A 91 2.86 -3.90 0.65
N ILE A 92 1.66 -3.43 0.95
CA ILE A 92 0.91 -3.85 2.13
C ILE A 92 -0.28 -4.69 1.69
N ASN A 93 -0.35 -5.95 2.14
CA ASN A 93 -1.53 -6.76 1.93
C ASN A 93 -2.67 -6.23 2.80
N ARG A 94 -3.79 -5.80 2.21
CA ARG A 94 -4.90 -5.17 2.95
C ARG A 94 -5.63 -6.11 3.88
N LYS A 95 -5.64 -7.41 3.58
CA LYS A 95 -6.34 -8.41 4.40
C LYS A 95 -5.50 -8.82 5.60
N THR A 96 -4.21 -9.10 5.36
CA THR A 96 -3.32 -9.66 6.40
C THR A 96 -2.41 -8.62 7.05
N LEU A 97 -2.36 -7.40 6.50
CA LEU A 97 -1.45 -6.32 6.89
C LEU A 97 0.03 -6.70 6.85
N ARG A 98 0.37 -7.78 6.14
CA ARG A 98 1.74 -8.14 5.80
C ARG A 98 2.37 -7.03 4.99
N VAL A 99 3.59 -6.63 5.34
CA VAL A 99 4.33 -5.58 4.64
C VAL A 99 5.51 -6.22 3.92
N ASP A 100 5.55 -6.04 2.61
CA ASP A 100 6.65 -6.45 1.76
C ASP A 100 7.52 -5.22 1.48
N VAL A 101 8.81 -5.28 1.81
CA VAL A 101 9.80 -4.22 1.53
C VAL A 101 10.57 -4.60 0.29
N TRP A 102 10.59 -3.70 -0.69
CA TRP A 102 11.23 -3.92 -1.97
C TRP A 102 12.49 -3.08 -2.08
N THR A 103 13.59 -3.72 -2.44
CA THR A 103 14.86 -3.04 -2.68
C THR A 103 15.43 -3.45 -4.02
N MET A 104 15.72 -2.47 -4.88
CA MET A 104 16.44 -2.73 -6.14
C MET A 104 17.90 -3.03 -5.83
N THR A 105 18.38 -4.19 -6.27
CA THR A 105 19.81 -4.50 -6.27
C THR A 105 20.46 -3.94 -7.54
N ALA A 106 21.76 -3.68 -7.51
CA ALA A 106 22.51 -3.09 -8.63
C ALA A 106 22.46 -3.91 -9.94
N GLY A 107 21.99 -5.16 -9.90
CA GLY A 107 21.77 -6.02 -11.07
C GLY A 107 20.35 -6.03 -11.64
N GLY A 108 19.44 -5.17 -11.13
CA GLY A 108 18.06 -5.09 -11.61
C GLY A 108 17.09 -6.09 -10.96
N TYR A 109 17.55 -6.93 -10.02
CA TYR A 109 16.68 -7.80 -9.23
C TYR A 109 16.12 -7.04 -8.02
N THR A 110 14.82 -7.12 -7.81
CA THR A 110 14.16 -6.67 -6.58
C THR A 110 14.30 -7.75 -5.51
N SER A 111 15.06 -7.50 -4.45
CA SER A 111 14.96 -8.32 -3.24
C SER A 111 13.75 -7.89 -2.43
N ARG A 112 13.09 -8.88 -1.81
CA ARG A 112 11.86 -8.70 -1.04
C ARG A 112 12.10 -9.18 0.38
N GLU A 113 12.06 -8.25 1.34
CA GLU A 113 11.97 -8.60 2.76
C GLU A 113 10.49 -8.62 3.16
N ILE A 114 10.08 -9.65 3.90
CA ILE A 114 8.67 -9.85 4.25
C ILE A 114 8.52 -9.67 5.76
N ILE A 115 7.79 -8.64 6.15
CA ILE A 115 7.27 -8.48 7.51
C ILE A 115 5.97 -9.27 7.60
N PRO A 116 5.93 -10.39 8.34
CA PRO A 116 4.81 -11.33 8.28
C PRO A 116 3.54 -10.79 8.92
N GLU A 117 2.42 -11.47 8.66
CA GLU A 117 1.13 -11.20 9.30
C GLU A 117 1.24 -11.17 10.83
N GLY A 118 0.40 -10.34 11.47
CA GLY A 118 0.34 -10.19 12.92
C GLY A 118 1.41 -9.26 13.51
N PHE A 119 2.35 -8.76 12.71
CA PHE A 119 3.32 -7.74 13.14
C PHE A 119 2.77 -6.32 13.01
N CYS A 120 1.88 -6.09 12.06
CA CYS A 120 1.25 -4.81 11.80
C CYS A 120 -0.25 -4.88 12.06
N LYS A 121 -0.84 -3.76 12.47
CA LYS A 121 -2.29 -3.63 12.75
C LYS A 121 -2.80 -2.26 12.35
N GLU A 122 -4.07 -2.17 11.94
CA GLU A 122 -4.75 -0.89 11.81
C GLU A 122 -5.02 -0.30 13.21
N VAL A 123 -4.80 1.01 13.38
CA VAL A 123 -4.91 1.69 14.67
C VAL A 123 -5.66 3.01 14.57
N LYS A 124 -6.40 3.36 15.63
CA LYS A 124 -7.07 4.66 15.79
C LYS A 124 -6.24 5.57 16.68
N ILE A 125 -5.08 6.00 16.19
CA ILE A 125 -4.14 6.87 16.91
C ILE A 125 -4.10 8.22 16.20
N ASN A 126 -4.18 9.33 16.93
CA ASN A 126 -4.19 10.66 16.31
C ASN A 126 -2.85 11.00 15.62
N ASN A 127 -1.73 10.65 16.25
CA ASN A 127 -0.39 10.92 15.74
C ASN A 127 0.51 9.69 15.90
N ILE A 128 0.74 8.98 14.79
CA ILE A 128 1.53 7.74 14.78
C ILE A 128 3.01 7.99 15.10
N VAL A 129 3.56 9.14 14.70
CA VAL A 129 4.95 9.53 14.98
C VAL A 129 5.16 9.64 16.48
N ASN A 130 4.31 10.43 17.16
CA ASN A 130 4.40 10.58 18.62
C ASN A 130 4.22 9.24 19.34
N TYR A 131 3.34 8.37 18.84
CA TYR A 131 3.16 7.03 19.42
C TYR A 131 4.45 6.20 19.34
N ILE A 132 5.08 6.14 18.16
CA ILE A 132 6.34 5.41 17.95
C ILE A 132 7.46 5.98 18.82
N GLU A 133 7.60 7.31 18.93
CA GLU A 133 8.61 7.92 19.80
C GLU A 133 8.41 7.55 21.27
N ASN A 134 7.17 7.41 21.73
CA ASN A 134 6.91 6.97 23.10
C ASN A 134 7.24 5.50 23.35
N LEU A 135 7.19 4.64 22.32
CA LEU A 135 7.58 3.23 22.43
C LEU A 135 9.10 3.00 22.48
N LYS A 136 9.92 4.00 22.12
CA LYS A 136 11.38 3.88 22.15
C LYS A 136 11.97 3.92 23.56
N LYS A 137 11.21 4.50 24.50
CA LYS A 137 11.53 4.69 25.92
C LYS A 137 11.72 3.34 26.61
#